data_AF-A0A091HAL4-F1
#
_entry.id   AF-A0A091HAL4-F1
#
_cell.length_a   1.000
_cell.length_b   1.000
_cell.length_c   1.000
_cell.angle_alpha   90.00
_cell.angle_beta   90.00
_cell.angle_gamma   90.00
#
_symmetry.space_group_name_H-M   'P 1'
#
loop_
_entity.id
_entity.type
_entity.pdbx_description
1 polymer ?
#
loop_
_entity_poly.entity_id
_entity_poly.type
_entity_poly.pdbx_seq_one_letter_code
_entity_poly.pdbx_strand_id
1 'polypeptide(L)'
;VFTDPLLPCGQILAEHLSIPFVLIARGLPCGLDFEATQCPSPPSYVPRPFTDLTDHMNFLQRVKNMIFDIPNYFLCDSVFQPYAKLA
;
A
#
# COMPACT_ATOMS: atom_id res chain seq x y z
N VAL A 1 -19.96 -6.43 -0.48
CA VAL A 1 -19.74 -5.39 0.56
C VAL A 1 -18.58 -4.50 0.12
N PHE A 2 -18.69 -3.18 0.23
CA PHE A 2 -17.55 -2.29 -0.01
C PHE A 2 -16.79 -2.07 1.29
N THR A 3 -15.49 -2.33 1.28
CA THR A 3 -14.66 -2.28 2.49
C THR A 3 -13.43 -1.42 2.25
N ASP A 4 -13.06 -0.65 3.26
CA ASP A 4 -11.81 0.11 3.27
C ASP A 4 -10.67 -0.83 3.72
N PRO A 5 -9.65 -1.07 2.88
CA PRO A 5 -8.51 -1.93 3.22
C PRO A 5 -7.64 -1.42 4.38
N LEU A 6 -7.77 -0.16 4.82
CA LEU A 6 -7.13 0.31 6.06
C LEU A 6 -7.67 -0.41 7.32
N LEU A 7 -8.91 -0.89 7.27
CA LEU A 7 -9.56 -1.64 8.34
C LEU A 7 -10.02 -3.01 7.82
N PRO A 8 -9.15 -4.04 7.86
CA PRO A 8 -9.41 -5.32 7.21
C PRO A 8 -10.53 -6.13 7.87
N CYS A 9 -11.05 -5.73 9.05
CA CYS A 9 -12.14 -6.42 9.74
C CYS A 9 -13.35 -6.71 8.84
N GLY A 10 -13.72 -5.76 7.98
CA GLY A 10 -14.85 -5.93 7.07
C GLY A 10 -14.59 -6.99 6.01
N GLN A 11 -13.36 -7.06 5.50
CA GLN A 11 -12.92 -8.09 4.56
C GLN A 11 -12.88 -9.47 5.24
N ILE A 12 -12.25 -9.57 6.42
CA ILE A 12 -12.15 -10.81 7.20
C ILE A 12 -13.54 -11.37 7.50
N LEU A 13 -14.47 -10.52 7.93
CA LEU A 13 -15.85 -10.94 8.19
C LEU A 13 -16.59 -11.38 6.92
N ALA A 14 -16.40 -10.68 5.80
CA ALA A 14 -17.00 -11.05 4.52
C ALA A 14 -16.48 -12.41 4.03
N GLU A 15 -15.20 -12.69 4.24
CA GLU A 15 -14.58 -13.98 3.96
C GLU A 15 -15.18 -15.11 4.80
N HIS A 16 -15.33 -14.92 6.12
CA HIS A 16 -16.01 -15.90 6.99
C HIS A 16 -17.47 -16.16 6.61
N LEU A 17 -18.17 -15.13 6.12
CA LEU A 17 -19.56 -15.24 5.68
C LEU A 17 -19.70 -15.71 4.21
N SER A 18 -18.57 -15.92 3.50
CA SER A 18 -18.55 -16.30 2.08
C SER A 18 -19.31 -15.31 1.17
N ILE A 19 -19.26 -14.02 1.50
CA ILE A 19 -19.94 -12.95 0.74
C ILE A 19 -18.90 -12.21 -0.11
N PRO A 20 -19.19 -11.89 -1.39
CA PRO A 20 -18.28 -11.10 -2.20
C PRO A 20 -18.07 -9.69 -1.61
N PHE A 21 -16.82 -9.29 -1.51
CA PHE A 21 -16.42 -7.96 -1.10
C PHE A 21 -15.56 -7.29 -2.18
N VAL A 22 -15.56 -5.96 -2.19
CA VAL A 22 -14.78 -5.13 -3.11
C VAL A 22 -14.01 -4.12 -2.27
N LEU A 23 -12.70 -4.11 -2.44
CA LEU A 23 -11.80 -3.17 -1.79
C LEU A 23 -11.75 -1.87 -2.59
N ILE A 24 -12.01 -0.75 -1.91
CA ILE A 24 -11.87 0.58 -2.49
C ILE A 24 -10.86 1.34 -1.64
N ALA A 25 -9.65 1.51 -2.16
CA ALA A 25 -8.69 2.46 -1.64
C ALA A 25 -7.83 3.07 -2.75
N ARG A 26 -7.24 4.22 -2.43
CA ARG A 26 -6.22 4.86 -3.24
C ARG A 26 -5.04 5.18 -2.34
N GLY A 27 -3.84 4.76 -2.75
CA GLY A 27 -2.61 5.08 -2.04
C GLY A 27 -2.54 4.37 -0.70
N LEU A 28 -2.72 3.05 -0.71
CA LEU A 28 -2.49 2.24 0.48
C LEU A 28 -1.04 2.47 0.97
N PRO A 29 -0.81 2.63 2.29
CA PRO A 29 0.54 2.51 2.82
C PRO A 29 1.08 1.14 2.40
N CYS A 30 2.40 1.00 2.27
CA CYS A 30 3.08 -0.23 1.82
C CYS A 30 2.91 -0.69 0.36
N GLY A 31 2.09 -0.03 -0.46
CA GLY A 31 2.00 -0.34 -1.89
C GLY A 31 1.28 -1.65 -2.22
N LEU A 32 0.47 -2.16 -1.29
CA LEU A 32 -0.37 -3.35 -1.48
C LEU A 32 -1.35 -3.21 -2.65
N ASP A 33 -1.78 -1.98 -2.95
CA ASP A 33 -2.57 -1.65 -4.12
C ASP A 33 -1.82 -1.92 -5.43
N PHE A 34 -0.53 -1.61 -5.50
CA PHE A 34 0.30 -1.91 -6.66
C PHE A 34 0.50 -3.42 -6.86
N GLU A 35 0.67 -4.17 -5.77
CA GLU A 35 0.76 -5.64 -5.83
C GLU A 35 -0.56 -6.27 -6.26
N ALA A 36 -1.69 -5.87 -5.67
CA ALA A 36 -3.01 -6.40 -6.00
C ALA A 36 -3.42 -6.06 -7.45
N THR A 37 -3.06 -4.87 -7.94
CA THR A 37 -3.36 -4.43 -9.31
C THR A 37 -2.32 -4.89 -10.33
N GLN A 38 -1.23 -5.54 -9.89
CA GLN A 38 -0.08 -5.92 -10.74
C GLN A 38 0.50 -4.72 -11.51
N CYS A 39 0.46 -3.53 -10.91
CA CYS A 39 0.91 -2.29 -11.52
C CYS A 39 2.31 -1.93 -11.01
N PRO A 40 3.35 -1.93 -11.85
CA PRO A 40 4.71 -1.67 -11.39
C PRO A 40 4.91 -0.19 -11.01
N SER A 41 5.29 0.06 -9.75
CA SER A 41 5.63 1.41 -9.25
C SER A 41 7.10 1.48 -8.76
N PRO A 42 8.09 1.53 -9.68
CA PRO A 42 9.49 1.56 -9.28
C PRO A 42 9.86 2.91 -8.65
N PRO A 43 10.49 2.95 -7.46
CA PRO A 43 10.89 4.20 -6.79
C PRO A 43 11.98 4.97 -7.55
N SER A 44 12.58 4.39 -8.58
CA SER A 44 13.56 5.06 -9.44
C SER A 44 12.93 6.03 -10.45
N TYR A 45 11.63 5.89 -10.76
CA TYR A 45 10.93 6.68 -11.77
C TYR A 45 9.58 7.23 -11.29
N VAL A 46 8.97 6.62 -10.27
CA VAL A 46 7.70 7.07 -9.71
C VAL A 46 7.96 7.88 -8.43
N PRO A 47 7.63 9.18 -8.39
CA PRO A 47 7.82 9.99 -7.19
C PRO A 47 6.94 9.48 -6.04
N ARG A 48 7.52 9.34 -4.86
CA ARG A 48 6.80 8.91 -3.66
C ARG A 48 6.04 10.09 -3.05
N PRO A 49 4.88 9.84 -2.41
CA PRO A 49 4.13 10.87 -1.70
C PRO A 49 5.03 11.60 -0.70
N PHE A 50 4.76 12.88 -0.45
CA PHE A 50 5.50 13.74 0.50
C PHE A 50 6.95 14.08 0.12
N THR A 51 7.41 13.76 -1.10
CA THR A 51 8.78 14.09 -1.54
C THR A 51 8.87 15.39 -2.36
N ASP A 52 7.73 15.97 -2.77
CA ASP A 52 7.61 17.08 -3.73
C ASP A 52 8.41 16.86 -5.03
N LEU A 53 8.67 15.61 -5.39
CA LEU A 53 9.38 15.21 -6.60
C LEU A 53 8.40 15.02 -7.77
N THR A 54 8.92 15.20 -8.97
CA THR A 54 8.21 14.95 -10.24
C THR A 54 8.68 13.62 -10.84
N ASP A 55 8.10 13.24 -11.96
CA ASP A 55 8.58 12.13 -12.82
C ASP A 55 9.99 12.40 -13.39
N HIS A 56 10.39 13.67 -13.47
CA HIS A 56 11.72 14.10 -13.89
C HIS A 56 12.66 14.30 -12.70
N MET A 57 13.27 13.21 -12.22
CA MET A 57 14.26 13.21 -11.13
C MET A 57 15.70 13.05 -11.63
N ASN A 58 16.62 13.85 -11.07
CA ASN A 58 18.06 13.63 -11.17
C ASN A 58 18.51 12.47 -10.24
N PHE A 59 19.78 12.06 -10.34
CA PHE A 59 20.29 10.91 -9.58
C PHE A 59 20.09 11.04 -8.06
N LEU A 60 20.43 12.19 -7.47
CA LEU A 60 20.29 12.40 -6.02
C LEU A 60 18.82 12.43 -5.59
N GLN A 61 17.93 12.98 -6.41
CA GLN A 61 16.50 12.95 -6.17
C GLN A 61 15.95 11.52 -6.20
N ARG A 62 16.43 10.66 -7.10
CA ARG A 62 16.06 9.23 -7.12
C ARG A 62 16.54 8.50 -5.87
N VAL A 63 17.75 8.79 -5.40
CA VAL A 63 18.27 8.22 -4.13
C VAL A 63 17.40 8.68 -2.96
N LYS A 64 17.07 9.98 -2.88
CA LYS A 64 16.13 10.51 -1.88
C LYS A 64 14.78 9.80 -1.96
N ASN A 65 14.21 9.67 -3.15
CA ASN A 65 12.92 9.02 -3.37
C ASN A 65 12.92 7.56 -2.90
N MET A 66 14.00 6.83 -3.15
CA MET A 66 14.18 5.45 -2.68
C MET A 66 14.27 5.38 -1.14
N ILE A 67 14.98 6.31 -0.49
CA ILE A 67 15.05 6.37 0.99
C ILE A 67 13.66 6.62 1.59
N PHE A 68 12.87 7.50 0.99
CA PHE A 68 11.49 7.77 1.42
C PHE A 68 10.56 6.57 1.24
N ASP A 69 10.91 5.61 0.37
CA ASP A 69 10.13 4.39 0.17
C ASP A 69 10.42 3.30 1.21
N ILE A 70 11.57 3.36 1.90
CA ILE A 70 11.97 2.32 2.87
C ILE A 70 10.91 2.07 3.97
N PRO A 71 10.28 3.09 4.57
CA PRO A 71 9.25 2.87 5.59
C PRO A 71 8.05 2.06 5.09
N ASN A 72 7.70 2.12 3.79
CA ASN A 72 6.57 1.37 3.23
C ASN A 72 6.72 -0.13 3.48
N TYR A 73 7.93 -0.68 3.42
CA TYR A 73 8.19 -2.10 3.68
C TYR A 73 7.86 -2.53 5.12
N PHE A 74 8.03 -1.64 6.10
CA PHE A 74 7.80 -1.95 7.52
C PHE A 74 6.39 -1.60 8.02
N LEU A 75 5.73 -0.65 7.34
CA LEU A 75 4.40 -0.17 7.71
C LEU A 75 3.33 -1.26 7.53
N CYS A 76 3.45 -2.09 6.49
CA CYS A 76 2.53 -3.21 6.21
C CYS A 76 2.43 -4.16 7.41
N ASP A 77 3.57 -4.67 7.87
CA ASP A 77 3.61 -5.55 9.04
C ASP A 77 2.99 -4.87 10.24
N SER A 78 3.42 -3.65 10.56
CA SER A 78 2.96 -2.91 11.74
C SER A 78 1.44 -2.67 11.76
N VAL A 79 0.85 -2.34 10.62
CA VAL A 79 -0.59 -2.05 10.49
C VAL A 79 -1.43 -3.32 10.51
N PHE A 80 -0.96 -4.41 9.89
CA PHE A 80 -1.74 -5.65 9.75
C PHE A 80 -1.48 -6.68 10.86
N GLN A 81 -0.37 -6.57 11.62
CA GLN A 81 -0.05 -7.45 12.76
C GLN A 81 -1.24 -7.70 13.72
N PRO A 82 -2.02 -6.68 14.15
CA PRO A 82 -3.13 -6.89 15.08
C PRO A 82 -4.24 -7.79 14.50
N TYR A 83 -4.40 -7.80 13.18
CA TYR A 83 -5.44 -8.53 12.47
C TYR A 83 -5.01 -9.94 12.07
N ALA A 84 -3.72 -10.28 12.17
CA ALA A 84 -3.20 -11.60 11.82
C ALA A 84 -3.81 -12.74 12.67
N LYS A 85 -4.38 -12.44 13.85
CA LYS A 85 -5.09 -13.42 14.69
C LYS A 85 -6.56 -13.60 14.33
N LEU A 86 -7.11 -12.71 13.50
CA LEU A 86 -8.52 -12.67 13.11
C LEU A 86 -8.75 -13.30 11.73
N ALA A 87 -7.73 -13.34 10.88
CA ALA A 87 -7.72 -14.05 9.60
C ALA A 87 -7.51 -15.56 9.79
#